data_AF-A0A947WLG5-F1
#
_entry.id   AF-A0A947WLG5-F1
#
_cell.length_a   1.000
_cell.length_b   1.000
_cell.length_c   1.000
_cell.angle_alpha   90.00
_cell.angle_beta   90.00
_cell.angle_gamma   90.00
#
_symmetry.space_group_name_H-M   'P 1'
#
loop_
_entity.id
_entity.type
_entity.pdbx_description
1 polymer ?
#
loop_
_entity_poly.entity_id
_entity_poly.type
_entity_poly.pdbx_seq_one_letter_code
_entity_poly.pdbx_strand_id
1 'polypeptide(L)' 'MNRMCPYDVPVINEKGVAEIEAAKCQGCGICASECPAKAIQLMHYKDTQVVAKVEAMFARIQ' A
#
# COMPACT_ATOMS: atom_id res chain seq x y z
N MET A 1 -5.23 -13.03 -1.70
CA MET A 1 -4.60 -11.81 -1.16
C MET A 1 -3.26 -12.06 -0.45
N ASN A 2 -2.87 -13.32 -0.17
CA ASN A 2 -1.74 -13.60 0.74
C ASN A 2 -0.39 -13.92 0.06
N ARG A 3 -0.38 -14.32 -1.23
CA ARG A 3 0.85 -14.82 -1.90
C ARG A 3 2.02 -13.83 -2.00
N MET A 4 1.77 -12.54 -1.78
CA MET A 4 2.76 -11.48 -2.05
C MET A 4 3.37 -10.94 -0.76
N CYS A 5 2.72 -11.13 0.39
CA CYS A 5 3.24 -10.69 1.66
C CYS A 5 4.10 -11.81 2.25
N PRO A 6 5.43 -11.61 2.43
CA PRO A 6 6.30 -12.66 3.01
C PRO A 6 5.96 -13.02 4.46
N TYR A 7 5.07 -12.25 5.09
CA TYR A 7 4.68 -12.35 6.50
C TYR A 7 3.22 -12.77 6.69
N ASP A 8 2.55 -13.12 5.59
CA ASP A 8 1.19 -13.62 5.56
C ASP A 8 0.13 -12.72 6.25
N VAL A 9 0.29 -11.39 6.18
CA VAL A 9 -0.53 -10.44 6.95
C VAL A 9 -1.90 -10.14 6.31
N PRO A 10 -2.00 -9.84 4.99
CA PRO A 10 -3.29 -9.48 4.41
C PRO A 10 -4.22 -10.70 4.30
N VAL A 11 -5.32 -10.66 5.05
CA VAL A 11 -6.35 -11.71 5.07
C VAL A 11 -7.69 -11.17 4.58
N ILE A 12 -8.55 -12.04 4.04
CA ILE A 12 -9.93 -11.68 3.70
C ILE A 12 -10.81 -12.06 4.89
N ASN A 13 -11.51 -11.09 5.46
CA ASN A 13 -12.43 -11.36 6.57
C ASN A 13 -13.77 -11.91 6.07
N GLU A 14 -14.68 -12.21 7.00
CA GLU A 14 -16.00 -12.79 6.73
C GLU A 14 -16.87 -11.93 5.79
N LYS A 15 -16.57 -10.62 5.68
CA LYS A 15 -17.28 -9.69 4.79
C LYS A 15 -16.69 -9.63 3.38
N GLY A 16 -15.69 -10.46 3.09
CA GLY A 16 -14.98 -10.43 1.81
C GLY A 16 -14.05 -9.23 1.65
N VAL A 17 -13.72 -8.53 2.73
CA VAL A 17 -12.86 -7.33 2.71
C VAL A 17 -11.45 -7.70 3.14
N ALA A 18 -10.45 -7.11 2.47
CA ALA A 18 -9.06 -7.26 2.87
C ALA A 18 -8.78 -6.52 4.18
N GLU A 19 -8.25 -7.24 5.15
CA GLU A 19 -7.91 -6.75 6.48
C GLU A 19 -6.41 -6.96 6.71
N ILE A 20 -5.77 -5.93 7.29
CA ILE A 20 -4.34 -5.92 7.57
C ILE A 20 -4.17 -5.65 9.06
N GLU A 21 -3.66 -6.63 9.78
CA GLU A 21 -3.25 -6.45 11.18
C GLU A 21 -2.00 -5.57 11.24
N ALA A 22 -2.17 -4.32 11.65
CA ALA A 22 -1.11 -3.32 11.68
C ALA A 22 0.07 -3.75 12.56
N ALA A 23 -0.20 -4.47 13.67
CA ALA A 23 0.84 -4.94 14.58
C ALA A 23 1.79 -5.99 13.96
N LYS A 24 1.34 -6.71 12.92
CA LYS A 24 2.14 -7.73 12.20
C LYS A 24 2.75 -7.20 10.90
N CYS A 25 2.21 -6.11 10.37
CA CYS A 25 2.63 -5.51 9.12
C CYS A 25 4.05 -4.90 9.23
N GLN A 26 4.96 -5.33 8.36
CA GLN A 26 6.33 -4.77 8.30
C GLN A 26 6.44 -3.50 7.46
N GLY A 27 5.33 -3.03 6.87
CA GLY A 27 5.31 -1.79 6.08
C GLY A 27 6.04 -1.85 4.73
N CYS A 28 6.28 -3.05 4.16
CA CYS A 28 7.03 -3.19 2.91
C CYS A 28 6.30 -2.67 1.64
N GLY A 29 4.98 -2.50 1.70
CA GLY A 29 4.21 -1.89 0.60
C GLY A 29 3.81 -2.81 -0.57
N ILE A 30 4.32 -4.04 -0.67
CA ILE A 30 4.06 -4.95 -1.80
C ILE A 30 2.56 -5.19 -2.02
N CYS A 31 1.80 -5.39 -0.95
CA CYS A 31 0.35 -5.59 -1.06
C CYS A 31 -0.41 -4.34 -1.53
N ALA A 32 0.10 -3.14 -1.24
CA ALA A 32 -0.48 -1.89 -1.70
C ALA A 32 -0.19 -1.66 -3.19
N SER A 33 1.04 -1.94 -3.65
CA SER A 33 1.45 -1.72 -5.05
C SER A 33 0.80 -2.69 -6.03
N GLU A 34 0.65 -3.95 -5.63
CA GLU A 34 0.14 -5.02 -6.50
C GLU A 34 -1.40 -5.11 -6.51
N CYS A 35 -2.10 -4.42 -5.62
CA CYS A 35 -3.55 -4.50 -5.54
C CYS A 35 -4.20 -3.83 -6.77
N PRO A 36 -4.84 -4.58 -7.68
CA PRO A 36 -5.43 -4.00 -8.89
C PRO A 36 -6.61 -3.07 -8.56
N ALA A 37 -7.31 -3.34 -7.46
CA ALA A 37 -8.42 -2.51 -6.97
C ALA A 37 -7.95 -1.27 -6.19
N LYS A 38 -6.63 -1.12 -5.93
CA LYS A 38 -6.05 -0.05 -5.09
C LYS A 38 -6.73 0.10 -3.72
N ALA A 39 -7.24 -1.00 -3.17
CA ALA A 39 -8.00 -1.00 -1.91
C ALA A 39 -7.09 -0.87 -0.67
N ILE A 40 -5.80 -1.15 -0.82
CA ILE A 40 -4.81 -1.10 0.27
C ILE A 40 -3.97 0.17 0.10
N GLN A 41 -3.69 0.86 1.21
CA GLN A 41 -2.82 2.04 1.24
C GLN A 41 -1.69 1.82 2.25
N LEU A 42 -0.47 2.21 1.87
CA LEU A 42 0.67 2.20 2.77
C LEU A 42 0.72 3.50 3.57
N MET A 43 0.73 3.39 4.90
CA MET A 43 0.84 4.56 5.78
C MET A 43 2.13 5.34 5.50
N HIS A 44 2.04 6.67 5.46
CA HIS A 44 3.12 7.62 5.14
C HIS A 44 3.68 7.57 3.69
N TYR A 45 3.16 6.66 2.86
CA TYR A 45 3.50 6.51 1.45
C TYR A 45 2.24 6.35 0.60
N LYS A 46 1.19 7.13 0.92
CA LYS A 46 -0.03 7.14 0.11
C LYS A 46 0.30 7.61 -1.31
N ASP A 47 -0.44 7.13 -2.30
CA ASP A 47 -0.23 7.48 -3.72
C ASP A 47 -0.17 8.99 -3.91
N THR A 48 -1.07 9.74 -3.26
CA THR A 48 -1.09 11.21 -3.32
C THR A 48 0.18 11.85 -2.78
N GLN A 49 0.78 11.28 -1.73
CA GLN A 49 2.03 11.77 -1.16
C GLN A 49 3.22 11.47 -2.08
N VAL A 50 3.23 10.31 -2.73
CA VAL A 50 4.27 9.92 -3.68
C VAL A 50 4.20 10.82 -4.92
N VAL A 51 3.02 10.98 -5.50
CA VAL A 51 2.79 11.85 -6.66
C VAL A 51 3.20 13.29 -6.36
N ALA A 52 2.78 13.85 -5.22
CA ALA A 52 3.16 15.21 -4.83
C ALA A 52 4.68 15.40 -4.71
N LYS A 53 5.42 14.39 -4.22
CA LYS A 53 6.90 14.44 -4.17
C LYS A 53 7.50 14.44 -5.58
N VAL A 54 6.97 13.64 -6.48
CA VAL A 54 7.43 13.56 -7.88
C VAL A 54 7.16 14.89 -8.60
N GLU A 55 5.95 15.43 -8.48
CA GLU A 55 5.59 16.74 -9.06
C GLU A 55 6.48 17.86 -8.52
N ALA A 56 6.71 17.91 -7.21
CA ALA A 56 7.59 18.90 -6.59
C ALA A 56 9.06 18.78 -7.06
N MET A 57 9.49 17.58 -7.45
CA MET A 57 10.82 17.36 -8.04
C MET A 57 10.91 17.97 -9.44
N PHE A 58 9.90 17.76 -10.29
CA PHE A 58 9.88 18.29 -11.66
C PHE A 58 9.58 19.80 -11.74
N ALA A 59 8.84 20.36 -10.77
CA ALA A 59 8.53 21.79 -10.70
C ALA A 59 9.77 22.70 -10.57
N ARG A 60 10.94 22.14 -10.23
CA ARG A 60 12.21 22.88 -10.13
C ARG A 60 13.00 22.96 -11.44
N ILE A 61 12.55 22.26 -12.48
CA ILE A 61 13.25 22.13 -13.78
C ILE A 61 12.46 22.84 -14.90
N GLN A 62 11.28 23.38 -14.60
CA GLN A 62 10.46 24.20 -15.52
C GLN A 62 10.67 25.70 -15.33
#